data_AF-A0A0J8SVC0-F1
#
_entry.id   AF-A0A0J8SVC0-F1
#
_cell.length_a   1.000
_cell.length_b   1.000
_cell.length_c   1.000
_cell.angle_alpha   90.00
_cell.angle_beta   90.00
_cell.angle_gamma   90.00
#
_symmetry.space_group_name_H-M   'P 1'
#
loop_
_entity.id
_entity.type
_entity.pdbx_description
1 polymer ?
#
loop_
_entity_poly.entity_id
_entity_poly.type
_entity_poly.pdbx_seq_one_letter_code
_entity_poly.pdbx_strand_id
1 'polypeptide(L)'
;MRPWRHAFAAAPTVVNSTIVVPKGTTYDGQGKTFVANPSTLGDGSQAENQKPVFRLEAGATLKNVNIGSPAADGVHCYGNCNISNVVWQDVGEDALTLKSAGTVNITGGAAYKAYDKVFQMNAAGTINIKNFRADD
;
A
#
# COMPACT_ATOMS: atom_id res chain seq x y z
N MET A 1 16.76 -7.11 37.05
CA MET A 1 15.57 -7.22 36.19
C MET A 1 15.50 -5.96 35.33
N ARG A 2 15.61 -6.06 34.00
CA ARG A 2 15.48 -4.90 33.10
C ARG A 2 14.00 -4.75 32.74
N PRO A 3 13.38 -3.57 32.92
CA PRO A 3 11.97 -3.41 32.62
C PRO A 3 11.75 -3.57 31.11
N TRP A 4 10.81 -4.44 30.73
CA TRP A 4 10.31 -4.55 29.37
C TRP A 4 9.65 -3.22 28.98
N ARG A 5 10.36 -2.42 28.18
CA ARG A 5 9.78 -1.28 27.50
C ARG A 5 8.80 -1.83 26.48
N HIS A 6 7.51 -1.73 26.79
CA HIS A 6 6.46 -1.81 25.80
C HIS A 6 6.66 -0.60 24.88
N ALA A 7 7.25 -0.82 23.70
CA ALA A 7 7.22 0.19 22.66
C ALA A 7 5.74 0.35 22.30
N PHE A 8 5.10 1.42 22.77
CA PHE A 8 3.80 1.82 22.25
C PHE A 8 3.97 2.00 20.74
N ALA A 9 3.25 1.20 19.95
CA ALA A 9 3.17 1.42 18.51
C ALA A 9 2.69 2.87 18.29
N ALA A 10 3.40 3.62 17.44
CA ALA A 10 3.01 4.99 17.14
C ALA A 10 1.58 5.01 16.57
N ALA A 11 0.79 6.02 16.94
CA ALA A 11 -0.54 6.18 16.39
C ALA A 11 -0.49 6.26 14.84
N PRO A 12 -1.46 5.66 14.14
CA PRO A 12 -1.47 5.68 12.68
C PRO A 12 -1.65 7.10 12.14
N THR A 13 -1.03 7.38 10.99
CA THR A 13 -1.25 8.61 10.23
C THR A 13 -2.53 8.47 9.41
N VAL A 14 -3.52 9.32 9.67
CA VAL A 14 -4.76 9.35 8.88
C VAL A 14 -4.54 10.11 7.58
N VAL A 15 -4.78 9.44 6.46
CA VAL A 15 -4.60 9.98 5.11
C VAL A 15 -5.92 10.58 4.63
N ASN A 16 -6.00 11.92 4.66
CA ASN A 16 -7.19 12.66 4.23
C ASN A 16 -7.23 12.93 2.73
N SER A 17 -6.09 12.85 2.05
CA SER A 17 -5.93 12.95 0.60
C SER A 17 -4.80 12.03 0.16
N THR A 18 -4.93 11.40 -1.02
CA THR A 18 -3.92 10.49 -1.58
C THR A 18 -2.52 11.09 -1.53
N ILE A 19 -1.56 10.31 -1.00
CA ILE A 19 -0.16 10.70 -0.94
C ILE A 19 0.46 10.41 -2.31
N VAL A 20 0.89 11.45 -3.01
CA VAL A 20 1.56 11.32 -4.31
C VAL A 20 3.06 11.17 -4.10
N VAL A 21 3.64 10.10 -4.65
CA VAL A 21 5.09 9.86 -4.70
C VAL A 21 5.58 10.24 -6.10
N PRO A 22 6.34 11.34 -6.25
CA PRO A 22 6.75 11.84 -7.56
C PRO A 22 7.62 10.86 -8.35
N LYS A 23 7.67 11.11 -9.67
CA LYS A 23 8.41 10.30 -10.65
C LYS A 23 9.85 10.06 -10.20
N GLY A 24 10.27 8.80 -10.14
CA GLY A 24 11.64 8.39 -9.80
C GLY A 24 12.07 8.65 -8.35
N THR A 25 11.16 9.09 -7.47
CA THR A 25 11.49 9.38 -6.07
C THR A 25 11.13 8.22 -5.14
N THR A 26 11.62 8.27 -3.90
CA THR A 26 11.33 7.26 -2.88
C THR A 26 10.56 7.87 -1.73
N TYR A 27 9.46 7.23 -1.33
CA TYR A 27 8.80 7.45 -0.05
C TYR A 27 9.21 6.35 0.93
N ASP A 28 9.89 6.73 2.01
CA ASP A 28 10.24 5.82 3.11
C ASP A 28 9.36 6.14 4.34
N GLY A 29 8.43 5.24 4.66
CA GLY A 29 7.55 5.40 5.81
C GLY A 29 8.22 5.10 7.14
N GLN A 30 9.45 4.56 7.16
CA GLN A 30 10.20 4.22 8.38
C GLN A 30 9.41 3.32 9.35
N GLY A 31 8.59 2.43 8.82
CA GLY A 31 7.73 1.51 9.58
C GLY A 31 6.46 2.13 10.13
N LYS A 32 6.11 3.37 9.75
CA LYS A 32 4.87 4.02 10.17
C LYS A 32 3.65 3.38 9.53
N THR A 33 2.53 3.45 10.25
CA THR A 33 1.22 3.00 9.77
C THR A 33 0.42 4.16 9.20
N PHE A 34 -0.20 3.93 8.05
CA PHE A 34 -1.10 4.85 7.35
C PHE A 34 -2.47 4.19 7.23
N VAL A 35 -3.53 4.93 7.55
CA VAL A 35 -4.92 4.49 7.38
C VAL A 35 -5.65 5.53 6.55
N ALA A 36 -6.54 5.10 5.65
CA ALA A 36 -7.35 6.01 4.87
C ALA A 36 -8.37 6.74 5.77
N ASN A 37 -8.73 7.97 5.41
CA ASN A 37 -9.97 8.55 5.93
C ASN A 37 -11.15 7.98 5.12
N PRO A 38 -12.11 7.29 5.76
CA PRO A 38 -13.23 6.65 5.04
C PRO A 38 -14.13 7.65 4.32
N SER A 39 -14.24 8.87 4.82
CA SER A 39 -15.09 9.91 4.22
C SER A 39 -14.48 10.58 3.00
N THR A 40 -13.16 10.47 2.78
CA THR A 40 -12.48 11.18 1.68
C THR A 40 -11.77 10.26 0.69
N LEU A 41 -11.32 9.08 1.15
CA LEU A 41 -10.64 8.08 0.33
C LEU A 41 -11.46 6.81 0.16
N GLY A 42 -12.04 6.27 1.24
CA GLY A 42 -12.77 5.01 1.17
C GLY A 42 -12.63 4.16 2.43
N ASP A 43 -13.61 3.29 2.65
CA ASP A 43 -13.75 2.47 3.85
C ASP A 43 -13.09 1.08 3.75
N GLY A 44 -12.51 0.73 2.59
CA GLY A 44 -11.92 -0.57 2.32
C GLY A 44 -12.92 -1.67 1.95
N SER A 45 -14.19 -1.31 1.70
CA SER A 45 -15.18 -2.25 1.15
C SER A 45 -14.89 -2.58 -0.31
N GLN A 46 -15.75 -3.38 -0.95
CA GLN A 46 -15.68 -3.69 -2.39
C GLN A 46 -16.29 -2.59 -3.28
N ALA A 47 -16.44 -1.36 -2.78
CA ALA A 47 -16.88 -0.23 -3.59
C ALA A 47 -15.76 0.22 -4.56
N GLU A 48 -16.05 0.18 -5.86
CA GLU A 48 -15.10 0.38 -6.99
C GLU A 48 -14.55 1.81 -7.17
N ASN A 49 -15.07 2.80 -6.44
CA ASN A 49 -14.74 4.23 -6.65
C ASN A 49 -13.92 4.85 -5.51
N GLN A 50 -13.31 4.01 -4.68
CA GLN A 50 -12.40 4.45 -3.62
C GLN A 50 -11.10 5.01 -4.22
N LYS A 51 -10.40 5.82 -3.43
CA LYS A 51 -9.13 6.44 -3.81
C LYS A 51 -7.97 5.67 -3.18
N PRO A 52 -6.80 5.66 -3.83
CA PRO A 52 -5.63 5.05 -3.24
C PRO A 52 -5.12 5.86 -2.06
N VAL A 53 -4.55 5.18 -1.07
CA VAL A 53 -3.74 5.78 0.00
C VAL A 53 -2.48 6.40 -0.60
N PHE A 54 -1.81 5.69 -1.51
CA PHE A 54 -0.61 6.16 -2.20
C PHE A 54 -0.76 6.08 -3.72
N ARG A 55 -0.33 7.14 -4.41
CA ARG A 55 -0.18 7.16 -5.86
C ARG A 55 1.29 7.30 -6.22
N LEU A 56 1.84 6.27 -6.85
CA LEU A 56 3.23 6.22 -7.29
C LEU A 56 3.28 6.59 -8.77
N GLU A 57 3.95 7.71 -9.07
CA GLU A 57 4.28 8.08 -10.44
C GLU A 57 5.43 7.20 -10.98
N ALA A 58 5.61 7.16 -12.29
CA ALA A 58 6.56 6.26 -12.93
C ALA A 58 7.97 6.27 -12.30
N GLY A 59 8.52 5.09 -12.04
CA GLY A 59 9.79 4.87 -11.37
C GLY A 59 9.81 5.14 -9.86
N ALA A 60 8.70 5.52 -9.25
CA ALA A 60 8.65 5.78 -7.82
C ALA A 60 8.80 4.51 -6.98
N THR A 61 9.30 4.67 -5.75
CA THR A 61 9.46 3.59 -4.77
C THR A 61 8.72 3.91 -3.49
N LEU A 62 7.94 2.94 -2.99
CA LEU A 62 7.34 2.97 -1.65
C LEU A 62 8.03 1.93 -0.78
N LYS A 63 8.51 2.32 0.40
CA LYS A 63 9.17 1.37 1.30
C LYS A 63 8.93 1.60 2.79
N ASN A 64 9.01 0.51 3.56
CA ASN A 64 8.85 0.49 5.01
C ASN A 64 7.54 1.18 5.44
N VAL A 65 6.42 0.76 4.86
CA VAL A 65 5.10 1.32 5.12
C VAL A 65 4.17 0.23 5.61
N ASN A 66 3.41 0.50 6.67
CA ASN A 66 2.25 -0.30 7.00
C ASN A 66 0.99 0.44 6.52
N ILE A 67 0.10 -0.25 5.84
CA ILE A 67 -1.22 0.24 5.42
C ILE A 67 -2.23 -0.52 6.29
N GLY A 68 -2.91 0.21 7.17
CA GLY A 68 -3.91 -0.34 8.10
C GLY A 68 -5.33 -0.09 7.61
N SER A 69 -6.31 -0.69 8.32
CA SER A 69 -7.73 -0.50 8.02
C SER A 69 -8.25 0.87 8.52
N PRO A 70 -9.09 1.58 7.74
CA PRO A 70 -9.47 1.23 6.37
C PRO A 70 -8.33 1.51 5.39
N ALA A 71 -8.10 0.58 4.45
CA ALA A 71 -7.04 0.68 3.45
C ALA A 71 -7.48 1.28 2.11
N ALA A 72 -8.76 1.64 1.98
CA ALA A 72 -9.38 2.18 0.77
C ALA A 72 -8.99 1.36 -0.49
N ASP A 73 -8.56 2.01 -1.57
CA ASP A 73 -8.05 1.37 -2.80
C ASP A 73 -6.50 1.34 -2.80
N GLY A 74 -5.92 1.05 -1.64
CA GLY A 74 -4.51 0.68 -1.47
C GLY A 74 -3.49 1.62 -2.13
N VAL A 75 -2.72 1.07 -3.07
CA VAL A 75 -1.61 1.74 -3.76
C VAL A 75 -1.82 1.71 -5.28
N HIS A 76 -1.75 2.85 -5.96
CA HIS A 76 -1.80 2.89 -7.43
C HIS A 76 -0.42 3.16 -8.02
N CYS A 77 -0.01 2.36 -9.00
CA CYS A 77 1.19 2.59 -9.79
C CYS A 77 0.86 3.09 -11.19
N TYR A 78 1.44 4.23 -11.58
CA TYR A 78 1.30 4.84 -12.90
C TYR A 78 2.58 4.64 -13.73
N GLY A 79 2.77 3.40 -14.19
CA GLY A 79 3.98 2.94 -14.88
C GLY A 79 4.85 2.07 -13.97
N ASN A 80 6.16 2.07 -14.21
CA ASN A 80 7.09 1.29 -13.38
C ASN A 80 6.99 1.73 -11.91
N CYS A 81 7.00 0.81 -10.96
CA CYS A 81 7.07 1.17 -9.54
C CYS A 81 7.74 0.06 -8.72
N ASN A 82 8.31 0.44 -7.59
CA ASN A 82 8.94 -0.50 -6.66
C ASN A 82 8.27 -0.42 -5.29
N ILE A 83 7.95 -1.59 -4.74
CA ILE A 83 7.36 -1.77 -3.42
C ILE A 83 8.35 -2.61 -2.62
N SER A 84 8.83 -2.07 -1.49
CA SER A 84 9.84 -2.74 -0.67
C SER A 84 9.43 -2.73 0.80
N ASN A 85 9.20 -3.91 1.38
CA ASN A 85 8.81 -4.04 2.78
C ASN A 85 7.55 -3.18 3.11
N VAL A 86 6.48 -3.39 2.34
CA VAL A 86 5.16 -2.78 2.60
C VAL A 86 4.20 -3.84 3.10
N VAL A 87 3.48 -3.53 4.18
CA VAL A 87 2.54 -4.44 4.83
C VAL A 87 1.13 -3.87 4.76
N TRP A 88 0.24 -4.53 4.03
CA TRP A 88 -1.21 -4.30 4.10
C TRP A 88 -1.79 -5.17 5.20
N GLN A 89 -2.11 -4.57 6.33
CA GLN A 89 -2.58 -5.26 7.53
C GLN A 89 -4.02 -5.78 7.38
N ASP A 90 -4.78 -5.13 6.51
CA ASP A 90 -6.16 -5.46 6.13
C ASP A 90 -6.35 -4.82 4.75
N VAL A 91 -6.39 -5.65 3.69
CA VAL A 91 -6.54 -5.16 2.32
C VAL A 91 -7.94 -4.59 2.16
N GLY A 92 -8.04 -3.42 1.52
CA GLY A 92 -9.31 -2.77 1.25
C GLY A 92 -9.98 -3.34 0.00
N GLU A 93 -10.25 -2.47 -0.97
CA GLU A 93 -10.78 -2.90 -2.27
C GLU A 93 -9.74 -3.72 -3.04
N ASP A 94 -8.54 -3.13 -3.19
CA ASP A 94 -7.31 -3.73 -3.71
C ASP A 94 -6.12 -3.37 -2.79
N ALA A 95 -5.06 -4.18 -2.76
CA ALA A 95 -3.82 -3.79 -2.09
C ALA A 95 -2.97 -2.87 -2.98
N LEU A 96 -2.78 -3.26 -4.25
CA LEU A 96 -2.10 -2.44 -5.24
C LEU A 96 -2.65 -2.67 -6.65
N THR A 97 -2.76 -1.57 -7.40
CA THR A 97 -3.29 -1.56 -8.76
C THR A 97 -2.33 -0.90 -9.75
N LEU A 98 -1.95 -1.60 -10.82
CA LEU A 98 -1.23 -1.02 -11.95
C LEU A 98 -2.23 -0.28 -12.86
N LYS A 99 -2.15 1.06 -12.89
CA LYS A 99 -3.07 1.93 -13.65
C LYS A 99 -2.52 2.37 -15.02
N SER A 100 -1.23 2.16 -15.30
CA SER A 100 -0.61 2.50 -16.58
C SER A 100 0.52 1.53 -16.91
N ALA A 101 0.78 1.30 -18.19
CA ALA A 101 1.68 0.23 -18.61
C ALA A 101 3.08 0.32 -18.00
N GLY A 102 3.61 -0.79 -17.49
CA GLY A 102 4.89 -0.81 -16.79
C GLY A 102 5.16 -2.09 -16.03
N THR A 103 6.24 -2.05 -15.22
CA THR A 103 6.67 -3.15 -14.35
C THR A 103 6.53 -2.78 -12.88
N VAL A 104 5.79 -3.58 -12.13
CA VAL A 104 5.69 -3.50 -10.68
C VAL A 104 6.66 -4.50 -10.07
N ASN A 105 7.58 -4.05 -9.22
CA ASN A 105 8.48 -4.93 -8.48
C ASN A 105 8.14 -4.88 -6.99
N ILE A 106 7.75 -6.02 -6.41
CA ILE A 106 7.42 -6.17 -5.00
C ILE A 106 8.47 -7.07 -4.35
N THR A 107 9.13 -6.57 -3.30
CA THR A 107 10.13 -7.33 -2.54
C THR A 107 9.91 -7.20 -1.03
N GLY A 108 9.69 -8.33 -0.36
CA GLY A 108 9.35 -8.31 1.07
C GLY A 108 7.93 -7.79 1.33
N GLY A 109 7.55 -7.72 2.60
CA GLY A 109 6.23 -7.24 3.00
C GLY A 109 5.16 -8.33 3.02
N ALA A 110 3.92 -7.91 3.27
CA ALA A 110 2.80 -8.83 3.38
C ALA A 110 1.44 -8.18 3.06
N ALA A 111 0.44 -8.99 2.73
CA ALA A 111 -0.96 -8.57 2.63
C ALA A 111 -1.84 -9.55 3.40
N TYR A 112 -2.83 -9.02 4.12
CA TYR A 112 -3.75 -9.80 4.92
C TYR A 112 -5.20 -9.47 4.60
N LYS A 113 -6.09 -10.46 4.70
CA LYS A 113 -7.56 -10.27 4.67
C LYS A 113 -8.11 -9.59 3.41
N ALA A 114 -7.53 -9.90 2.26
CA ALA A 114 -8.11 -9.44 1.00
C ALA A 114 -9.41 -10.20 0.73
N TYR A 115 -10.52 -9.48 0.65
CA TYR A 115 -11.82 -10.08 0.33
C TYR A 115 -11.84 -10.69 -1.08
N ASP A 116 -11.20 -10.04 -2.05
CA ASP A 116 -11.10 -10.50 -3.43
C ASP A 116 -9.64 -10.51 -3.93
N LYS A 117 -9.14 -9.37 -4.42
CA LYS A 117 -7.83 -9.28 -5.06
C LYS A 117 -6.81 -8.49 -4.24
N VAL A 118 -5.58 -9.00 -4.17
CA VAL A 118 -4.44 -8.29 -3.59
C VAL A 118 -3.82 -7.36 -4.64
N PHE A 119 -3.50 -7.90 -5.82
CA PHE A 119 -2.82 -7.16 -6.89
C PHE A 119 -3.67 -7.13 -8.15
N GLN A 120 -4.06 -5.93 -8.58
CA GLN A 120 -4.86 -5.70 -9.78
C GLN A 120 -4.01 -5.13 -10.91
N MET A 121 -4.17 -5.67 -12.12
CA MET A 121 -3.42 -5.24 -13.31
C MET A 121 -4.38 -4.67 -14.36
N ASN A 122 -4.60 -3.36 -14.34
CA ASN A 122 -5.50 -2.65 -15.25
C ASN A 122 -4.81 -2.10 -16.51
N ALA A 123 -3.52 -2.39 -16.68
CA ALA A 123 -2.75 -1.99 -17.84
C ALA A 123 -1.76 -3.10 -18.23
N ALA A 124 -1.32 -3.10 -19.49
CA ALA A 124 -0.32 -4.03 -19.98
C ALA A 124 0.98 -3.90 -19.16
N GLY A 125 1.49 -5.00 -18.61
CA GLY A 125 2.64 -4.90 -17.73
C GLY A 125 3.17 -6.22 -17.23
N THR A 126 4.11 -6.10 -16.30
CA THR A 126 4.71 -7.22 -15.59
C THR A 126 4.64 -6.94 -14.10
N ILE A 127 4.32 -7.94 -13.31
CA ILE A 127 4.42 -7.88 -11.85
C ILE A 127 5.39 -8.96 -11.38
N ASN A 128 6.41 -8.55 -10.63
CA ASN A 128 7.40 -9.42 -10.03
C ASN A 128 7.20 -9.39 -8.52
N ILE A 129 6.95 -10.55 -7.91
CA ILE A 129 6.70 -10.67 -6.47
C ILE A 129 7.76 -11.59 -5.87
N LYS A 130 8.53 -11.07 -4.93
CA LYS A 130 9.64 -11.77 -4.29
C LYS A 130 9.55 -11.63 -2.76
N ASN A 131 9.68 -12.75 -2.05
CA ASN A 131 9.73 -12.80 -0.58
C ASN A 131 8.49 -12.15 0.08
N PHE A 132 7.31 -12.34 -0.49
CA PHE A 132 6.06 -11.73 -0.03
C PHE A 132 5.15 -12.76 0.67
N ARG A 133 4.44 -12.36 1.72
CA ARG A 133 3.42 -13.19 2.38
C ARG A 133 2.03 -12.65 2.08
N ALA A 134 1.11 -13.51 1.65
CA ALA A 134 -0.32 -13.20 1.61
C ALA A 134 -1.07 -14.24 2.47
N ASP A 135 -1.99 -13.80 3.32
CA ASP A 135 -2.75 -14.68 4.23
C ASP A 135 -4.14 -14.12 4.54
N ASP A 136 -5.05 -14.98 4.97
CA ASP A 136 -6.33 -14.60 5.57
C ASP A 136 -6.42 -15.13 7.00
#